data_AF-A0A645HJJ4-F1
#
_entry.id   AF-A0A645HJJ4-F1
#
_cell.length_a   1.000
_cell.length_b   1.000
_cell.length_c   1.000
_cell.angle_alpha   90.00
_cell.angle_beta   90.00
_cell.angle_gamma   90.00
#
_symmetry.space_group_name_H-M   'P 1'
#
loop_
_entity.id
_entity.type
_entity.pdbx_description
1 polymer ?
#
loop_
_entity_poly.entity_id
_entity_poly.type
_entity_poly.pdbx_seq_one_letter_code
_entity_poly.pdbx_strand_id
1 'polypeptide(L)'
;MGVSISPVYTEAQTNTNKAGVQEGKNQGMAPMAYKIVTHGLYVMPFFINPNYAHKSGCTKMDIELMKALIPYAYTHNRSAIRPFVEIRQAWFCEHKNPLGSCSDFDLIDALTPKRLGDINKSSDSLKDYQLAESLPDELKDRVSCADLMAQ
;
A
#
# COMPACT_ATOMS: atom_id res chain seq x y z
N MET A 1 4.17 8.08 2.13
CA MET A 1 4.54 7.11 3.20
C MET A 1 3.32 6.25 3.45
N GLY A 2 3.48 4.92 3.47
CA GLY A 2 2.36 4.01 3.79
C GLY A 2 2.15 3.94 5.30
N VAL A 3 0.92 4.11 5.76
CA VAL A 3 0.56 4.06 7.20
C VAL A 3 -0.49 2.98 7.40
N SER A 4 -0.34 2.17 8.44
CA SER A 4 -1.32 1.15 8.81
C SER A 4 -2.58 1.80 9.39
N ILE A 5 -3.76 1.32 8.99
CA ILE A 5 -5.05 1.85 9.48
C ILE A 5 -5.28 1.49 10.95
N SER A 6 -4.72 0.36 11.40
CA SER A 6 -4.79 -0.11 12.79
C SER A 6 -3.40 -0.50 13.27
N PRO A 7 -3.16 -0.63 14.59
CA PRO A 7 -1.92 -1.19 15.11
C PRO A 7 -1.60 -2.54 14.47
N VAL A 8 -0.32 -2.82 14.22
CA VAL A 8 0.11 -4.09 13.63
C VAL A 8 0.69 -4.99 14.70
N TYR A 9 0.27 -6.26 14.70
CA TYR A 9 0.88 -7.28 15.54
C TYR A 9 2.07 -7.88 14.82
N THR A 10 3.20 -7.97 15.53
CA THR A 10 4.43 -8.57 15.01
C THR A 10 4.79 -9.84 15.76
N GLU A 11 5.01 -10.91 15.03
CA GLU A 11 5.58 -12.15 15.55
C GLU A 11 7.06 -12.21 15.17
N ALA A 12 7.89 -12.76 16.07
CA ALA A 12 9.29 -12.95 15.83
C ALA A 12 9.63 -14.44 15.82
N GLN A 13 10.30 -14.86 14.76
CA GLN A 13 10.64 -16.24 14.46
C GLN A 13 12.15 -16.44 14.51
N THR A 14 12.53 -17.67 14.84
CA THR A 14 13.93 -18.10 14.89
C THR A 14 14.26 -18.84 13.60
N ASN A 15 15.28 -18.37 12.90
CA ASN A 15 15.80 -19.06 11.72
C ASN A 15 17.01 -19.90 12.08
N THR A 16 17.18 -21.03 11.40
CA THR A 16 18.36 -21.88 11.53
C THR A 16 19.03 -22.01 10.18
N ASN A 17 20.36 -21.88 10.16
CA ASN A 17 21.17 -22.10 8.95
C ASN A 17 22.08 -23.31 9.18
N LYS A 18 22.04 -24.26 8.23
CA LYS A 18 22.89 -25.46 8.24
C LYS A 18 24.31 -25.16 7.78
N ALA A 19 24.53 -24.16 6.92
CA ALA A 19 25.87 -23.69 6.66
C ALA A 19 26.35 -22.96 7.91
N GLY A 20 27.45 -23.43 8.50
CA GLY A 20 28.09 -22.74 9.61
C GLY A 20 28.35 -21.28 9.28
N VAL A 21 27.66 -20.36 9.95
CA VAL A 21 27.88 -18.91 9.79
C VAL A 21 28.93 -18.36 10.77
N GLN A 22 29.48 -19.23 11.63
CA GLN A 22 30.52 -18.94 12.60
C GLN A 22 31.64 -19.97 12.43
N GLU A 23 32.90 -19.53 12.44
CA GLU A 23 34.06 -20.38 12.32
C GLU A 23 34.04 -21.50 13.38
N GLY A 24 34.27 -22.74 12.94
CA GLY A 24 34.24 -23.93 13.80
C GLY A 24 32.85 -24.48 14.14
N LYS A 25 31.75 -23.92 13.61
CA LYS A 25 30.39 -24.45 13.79
C LYS A 25 29.81 -24.98 12.48
N ASN A 26 29.11 -26.11 12.53
CA ASN A 26 28.42 -26.71 11.38
C ASN A 26 26.92 -26.33 11.28
N GLN A 27 26.46 -25.40 12.12
CA GLN A 27 25.09 -24.86 12.11
C GLN A 27 25.02 -23.57 12.95
N GLY A 28 24.07 -22.69 12.65
CA GLY A 28 23.82 -21.47 13.41
C GLY A 28 22.31 -21.25 13.62
N MET A 29 21.94 -20.79 14.81
CA MET A 29 20.59 -20.30 15.10
C MET A 29 20.60 -18.79 15.22
N ALA A 30 19.60 -18.15 14.65
CA ALA A 30 19.38 -16.71 14.69
C ALA A 30 18.01 -16.44 15.34
N PRO A 31 17.94 -16.38 16.68
CA PRO A 31 16.70 -16.14 17.40
C PRO A 31 16.16 -14.74 17.10
N MET A 32 14.84 -14.62 16.96
CA MET A 32 14.14 -13.35 16.67
C MET A 32 14.62 -12.63 15.40
N ALA A 33 15.39 -13.30 14.55
CA ALA A 33 16.02 -12.70 13.37
C ALA A 33 15.02 -12.43 12.25
N TYR A 34 13.84 -13.06 12.31
CA TYR A 34 12.79 -12.90 11.32
C TYR A 34 11.53 -12.37 11.99
N LYS A 35 11.14 -11.13 11.68
CA LYS A 35 9.92 -10.52 12.23
C LYS A 35 8.89 -10.41 11.12
N ILE A 36 7.69 -10.87 11.40
CA ILE A 36 6.56 -10.82 10.48
C ILE A 36 5.42 -10.01 11.06
N VAL A 37 4.72 -9.28 10.20
CA VAL A 37 3.40 -8.75 10.51
C VAL A 37 2.40 -9.85 10.12
N THR A 38 1.60 -10.32 11.07
CA THR A 38 0.63 -11.40 10.82
C THR A 38 -0.48 -10.93 9.89
N HIS A 39 -0.97 -9.71 10.11
CA HIS A 39 -1.89 -9.01 9.23
C HIS A 39 -1.76 -7.50 9.42
N GLY A 40 -1.95 -6.75 8.33
CA GLY A 40 -1.98 -5.29 8.36
C GLY A 40 -2.48 -4.74 7.03
N LEU A 41 -3.37 -3.74 7.10
CA LEU A 41 -3.84 -2.98 5.95
C LEU A 41 -3.22 -1.59 6.00
N TYR A 42 -2.50 -1.22 4.94
CA TYR A 42 -1.75 0.02 4.83
C TYR A 42 -2.35 0.91 3.73
N VAL A 43 -2.42 2.21 4.01
CA VAL A 43 -2.82 3.24 3.03
C VAL A 43 -1.61 4.07 2.67
N MET A 44 -1.39 4.26 1.37
CA MET A 44 -0.27 5.02 0.83
C MET A 44 -0.76 6.02 -0.20
N PRO A 45 -1.09 7.26 0.21
CA PRO A 45 -1.41 8.29 -0.75
C PRO A 45 -0.17 8.68 -1.55
N PHE A 46 -0.37 8.97 -2.83
CA PHE A 46 0.65 9.51 -3.74
C PHE A 46 0.06 10.69 -4.51
N PHE A 47 0.93 11.59 -4.97
CA PHE A 47 0.54 12.83 -5.61
C PHE A 47 1.39 13.06 -6.85
N ILE A 48 0.76 13.48 -7.94
CA ILE A 48 1.44 13.91 -9.16
C ILE A 48 1.20 15.40 -9.31
N ASN A 49 2.27 16.19 -9.20
CA ASN A 49 2.19 17.65 -9.36
C ASN A 49 2.44 18.04 -10.84
N PRO A 50 1.41 18.47 -11.58
CA PRO A 50 1.58 18.84 -12.99
C PRO A 50 2.49 20.06 -13.17
N ASN A 51 2.57 20.97 -12.19
CA ASN A 51 3.41 22.16 -12.27
C ASN A 51 4.91 21.83 -12.28
N TYR A 52 5.32 20.69 -11.72
CA TYR A 52 6.72 20.26 -11.72
C TYR A 52 7.03 19.23 -12.81
N ALA A 53 6.02 18.70 -13.51
CA ALA A 53 6.21 17.68 -14.54
C ALA A 53 7.15 18.15 -15.66
N HIS A 54 7.05 19.42 -16.08
CA HIS A 54 7.94 20.01 -17.09
C HIS A 54 9.41 20.09 -16.63
N LYS A 55 9.67 20.16 -15.31
CA LYS A 55 11.03 20.22 -14.75
C LYS A 55 11.64 18.82 -14.62
N SER A 56 10.84 17.82 -14.27
CA SER A 56 11.31 16.43 -14.17
C SER A 56 11.34 15.69 -15.51
N GLY A 57 10.69 16.24 -16.55
CA GLY A 57 10.50 15.55 -17.82
C GLY A 57 9.40 14.49 -17.78
N CYS A 58 8.60 14.43 -16.71
CA CYS A 58 7.50 13.49 -16.57
C CYS A 58 6.42 13.79 -17.61
N THR A 59 6.11 12.79 -18.42
CA THR A 59 5.12 12.84 -19.49
C THR A 59 3.86 12.06 -19.11
N LYS A 60 2.79 12.23 -19.91
CA LYS A 60 1.59 11.41 -19.76
C LYS A 60 1.88 9.91 -19.94
N MET A 61 2.82 9.56 -20.82
CA MET A 61 3.21 8.17 -21.04
C MET A 61 3.79 7.53 -19.78
N ASP A 62 4.59 8.27 -19.01
CA ASP A 62 5.17 7.78 -17.76
C ASP A 62 4.09 7.50 -16.71
N ILE A 63 3.05 8.35 -16.67
CA ILE A 63 1.90 8.18 -15.76
C ILE A 63 1.07 6.96 -16.17
N GLU A 64 0.80 6.78 -17.47
CA GLU A 64 0.08 5.60 -17.96
C GLU A 64 0.87 4.31 -17.72
N LEU A 65 2.19 4.34 -17.91
CA LEU A 65 3.07 3.21 -17.57
C LEU A 65 3.02 2.91 -16.06
N MET A 66 3.08 3.94 -15.21
CA MET A 66 2.95 3.77 -13.77
C MET A 66 1.61 3.12 -13.40
N LYS A 67 0.48 3.59 -13.94
CA LYS A 67 -0.85 3.00 -13.73
C LYS A 67 -0.88 1.52 -14.09
N ALA A 68 -0.29 1.16 -15.25
CA ALA A 68 -0.23 -0.22 -15.71
C ALA A 68 0.67 -1.12 -14.83
N LEU A 69 1.71 -0.56 -14.20
CA LEU A 69 2.64 -1.31 -13.35
C LEU A 69 2.16 -1.49 -11.91
N ILE A 70 1.29 -0.61 -11.40
CA ILE A 70 0.79 -0.65 -10.01
C ILE A 70 0.25 -2.04 -9.63
N PRO A 71 -0.64 -2.70 -10.40
CA PRO A 71 -1.16 -4.03 -10.05
C PRO A 71 -0.07 -5.10 -9.84
N TYR A 72 1.11 -4.90 -10.43
CA TYR A 72 2.22 -5.84 -10.40
C TYR A 72 3.30 -5.52 -9.36
N ALA A 73 3.20 -4.38 -8.66
CA ALA A 73 4.27 -3.84 -7.82
C ALA A 73 4.77 -4.82 -6.73
N TYR A 74 3.86 -5.62 -6.15
CA TYR A 74 4.21 -6.62 -5.14
C TYR A 74 4.18 -8.06 -5.64
N THR A 75 3.32 -8.38 -6.61
CA THR A 75 3.19 -9.76 -7.13
C THR A 75 4.44 -10.20 -7.89
N HIS A 76 5.16 -9.28 -8.54
CA HIS A 76 6.42 -9.57 -9.23
C HIS A 76 7.69 -9.36 -8.39
N ASN A 77 7.56 -9.03 -7.10
CA ASN A 77 8.70 -8.82 -6.20
C ASN A 77 8.56 -9.60 -4.89
N ARG A 78 8.01 -10.81 -4.97
CA ARG A 78 7.89 -11.74 -3.85
C ARG A 78 9.27 -12.19 -3.39
N SER A 79 9.44 -12.24 -2.08
CA SER A 79 10.69 -12.67 -1.44
C SER A 79 10.38 -13.32 -0.10
N ALA A 80 11.40 -13.94 0.51
CA ALA A 80 11.24 -14.56 1.83
C ALA A 80 10.70 -13.58 2.89
N ILE A 81 11.05 -12.28 2.82
CA ILE A 81 10.60 -11.25 3.79
C ILE A 81 9.25 -10.60 3.45
N ARG A 82 8.75 -10.78 2.22
CA ARG A 82 7.45 -10.27 1.75
C ARG A 82 6.73 -11.37 0.97
N PRO A 83 6.36 -12.48 1.61
CA PRO A 83 5.77 -13.61 0.91
C PRO A 83 4.34 -13.31 0.45
N PHE A 84 3.59 -12.51 1.22
CA PHE A 84 2.17 -12.26 1.00
C PHE A 84 1.81 -10.78 1.18
N VAL A 85 2.33 -9.94 0.27
CA VAL A 85 1.98 -8.52 0.15
C VAL A 85 1.27 -8.33 -1.18
N GLU A 86 0.08 -7.72 -1.14
CA GLU A 86 -0.77 -7.50 -2.31
C GLU A 86 -1.42 -6.12 -2.23
N ILE A 87 -1.67 -5.51 -3.38
CA ILE A 87 -2.50 -4.29 -3.45
C ILE A 87 -3.96 -4.73 -3.48
N ARG A 88 -4.77 -4.20 -2.57
CA ARG A 88 -6.21 -4.49 -2.53
C ARG A 88 -7.02 -3.52 -3.38
N GLN A 89 -6.70 -2.24 -3.30
CA GLN A 89 -7.30 -1.16 -4.09
C GLN A 89 -6.21 -0.15 -4.44
N ALA A 90 -6.29 0.43 -5.63
CA ALA A 90 -5.39 1.47 -6.08
C ALA A 90 -6.19 2.56 -6.81
N TRP A 91 -6.71 3.50 -6.04
CA TRP A 91 -7.47 4.62 -6.58
C TRP A 91 -6.55 5.64 -7.26
N PHE A 92 -6.79 5.89 -8.54
CA PHE A 92 -6.21 6.99 -9.29
C PHE A 92 -7.29 8.04 -9.55
N CYS A 93 -7.17 9.20 -8.90
CA CYS A 93 -8.07 10.31 -9.13
C CYS A 93 -7.36 11.46 -9.86
N GLU A 94 -8.00 12.03 -10.89
CA GLU A 94 -7.48 13.15 -11.68
C GLU A 94 -8.41 14.36 -11.53
N HIS A 95 -7.81 15.49 -11.12
CA HIS A 95 -8.52 16.76 -11.03
C HIS A 95 -8.77 17.37 -12.41
N LYS A 96 -9.84 18.16 -12.53
CA LYS A 96 -10.20 18.85 -13.78
C LYS A 96 -9.26 19.98 -14.17
N ASN A 97 -8.41 20.44 -13.24
CA ASN A 97 -7.47 21.53 -13.50
C ASN A 97 -6.14 21.33 -12.74
N PRO A 98 -5.03 21.98 -13.17
CA PRO A 98 -3.71 21.78 -12.59
C PRO A 98 -3.52 22.27 -11.15
N LEU A 99 -4.42 23.10 -10.63
CA LEU A 99 -4.39 23.62 -9.25
C LEU A 99 -5.18 22.74 -8.28
N GLY A 100 -5.87 21.72 -8.77
CA GLY A 100 -6.78 20.90 -7.99
C GLY A 100 -8.24 21.33 -8.15
N SER A 101 -9.14 20.36 -8.08
CA SER A 101 -10.59 20.57 -8.20
C SER A 101 -11.35 20.33 -6.91
N CYS A 102 -10.74 19.69 -5.90
CA CYS A 102 -11.24 19.46 -4.55
C CYS A 102 -10.04 19.32 -3.60
N SER A 103 -10.30 19.21 -2.29
CA SER A 103 -9.27 18.91 -1.31
C SER A 103 -8.78 17.48 -1.49
N ASP A 104 -7.47 17.29 -1.48
CA ASP A 104 -6.85 15.97 -1.51
C ASP A 104 -7.16 15.16 -0.24
N PHE A 105 -7.30 15.84 0.90
CA PHE A 105 -7.68 15.21 2.16
C PHE A 105 -9.08 14.61 2.09
N ASP A 106 -10.02 15.29 1.41
CA ASP A 106 -11.39 14.78 1.25
C ASP A 106 -11.39 13.49 0.42
N LEU A 107 -10.53 13.41 -0.61
CA LEU A 107 -10.35 12.19 -1.42
C LEU A 107 -9.72 11.06 -0.59
N ILE A 108 -8.67 11.38 0.18
CA ILE A 108 -7.98 10.40 1.04
C ILE A 108 -8.95 9.85 2.10
N ASP A 109 -9.70 10.71 2.78
CA ASP A 109 -10.66 10.31 3.81
C ASP A 109 -11.81 9.48 3.22
N ALA A 110 -12.29 9.84 2.03
CA ALA A 110 -13.33 9.11 1.34
C ALA A 110 -12.90 7.70 0.88
N LEU A 111 -11.65 7.56 0.43
CA LEU A 111 -11.14 6.33 -0.18
C LEU A 111 -10.34 5.45 0.80
N THR A 112 -9.96 5.96 1.96
CA THR A 112 -9.27 5.20 3.00
C THR A 112 -10.24 4.18 3.61
N PRO A 113 -9.90 2.87 3.60
CA PRO A 113 -10.72 1.86 4.24
C PRO A 113 -10.92 2.14 5.74
N LYS A 114 -12.09 1.77 6.25
CA LYS A 114 -12.43 1.99 7.66
C LYS A 114 -12.31 0.70 8.44
N ARG A 115 -11.67 0.77 9.61
CA ARG A 115 -11.61 -0.34 10.55
C ARG A 115 -13.01 -0.65 11.09
N LEU A 116 -13.42 -1.91 11.00
CA LEU A 116 -14.60 -2.44 11.66
C LEU A 116 -14.20 -2.93 13.07
N GLY A 117 -15.01 -2.63 14.08
CA GLY A 117 -14.74 -3.00 15.47
C GLY A 117 -13.76 -2.06 16.17
N ASP A 118 -12.89 -2.61 17.01
CA ASP A 118 -11.95 -1.84 17.84
C ASP A 118 -10.72 -1.39 17.04
N ILE A 119 -10.56 -0.07 16.92
CA ILE A 119 -9.44 0.57 16.20
C ILE A 119 -8.11 0.44 16.91
N ASN A 120 -8.11 0.22 18.23
CA ASN A 120 -6.90 0.10 19.03
C ASN A 120 -6.31 -1.31 19.03
N LYS A 121 -6.98 -2.28 18.39
CA LYS A 121 -6.51 -3.65 18.26
C LYS A 121 -6.00 -3.95 16.85
N SER A 122 -5.04 -4.85 16.78
CA SER A 122 -4.58 -5.40 15.51
C SER A 122 -5.70 -6.10 14.76
N SER A 123 -5.58 -6.08 13.44
CA SER A 123 -6.43 -6.86 12.55
C SER A 123 -5.93 -8.29 12.40
N ASP A 124 -6.84 -9.19 12.11
CA ASP A 124 -6.54 -10.59 11.77
C ASP A 124 -6.82 -10.87 10.29
N SER A 125 -7.72 -10.09 9.67
CA SER A 125 -8.08 -10.28 8.27
C SER A 125 -8.60 -9.02 7.58
N LEU A 126 -8.72 -9.08 6.25
CA LEU A 126 -9.35 -8.03 5.45
C LEU A 126 -10.82 -7.80 5.82
N LYS A 127 -11.50 -8.83 6.34
CA LYS A 127 -12.91 -8.74 6.74
C LYS A 127 -13.15 -7.78 7.90
N ASP A 128 -12.08 -7.42 8.61
CA ASP A 128 -12.15 -6.44 9.67
C ASP A 128 -12.08 -5.00 9.15
N TYR A 129 -12.13 -4.80 7.83
CA TYR A 129 -12.13 -3.49 7.20
C TYR A 129 -13.30 -3.37 6.22
N GLN A 130 -13.88 -2.18 6.18
CA GLN A 130 -14.77 -1.76 5.12
C GLN A 130 -13.95 -1.02 4.07
N LEU A 131 -13.82 -1.63 2.90
CA LEU A 131 -13.18 -1.01 1.74
C LEU A 131 -14.09 0.08 1.14
N ALA A 132 -13.48 1.09 0.52
CA ALA A 132 -14.23 2.09 -0.23
C ALA A 132 -14.72 1.47 -1.55
N GLU A 133 -16.01 1.54 -1.84
CA GLU A 133 -16.57 0.99 -3.09
C GLU A 133 -16.61 2.05 -4.21
N SER A 134 -16.87 3.30 -3.84
CA SER A 134 -16.89 4.43 -4.78
C SER A 134 -16.65 5.75 -4.05
N LEU A 135 -16.33 6.80 -4.81
CA LEU A 135 -16.31 8.15 -4.27
C LEU A 135 -17.73 8.62 -3.89
N PRO A 136 -17.88 9.45 -2.84
CA PRO A 136 -19.10 10.21 -2.60
C PRO A 136 -19.47 11.09 -3.80
N ASP A 137 -20.78 11.27 -4.05
CA ASP A 137 -21.28 11.99 -5.24
C ASP A 137 -20.76 13.44 -5.31
N GLU A 138 -20.59 14.08 -4.16
CA GLU A 138 -20.02 15.43 -4.03
C GLU A 138 -18.59 15.55 -4.60
N LEU A 139 -17.82 14.46 -4.55
CA LEU A 139 -16.45 14.39 -5.07
C LEU A 139 -16.39 13.84 -6.50
N LYS A 140 -17.31 12.95 -6.89
CA LYS A 140 -17.41 12.40 -8.25
C LYS A 140 -17.53 13.50 -9.32
N ASP A 141 -18.26 14.56 -9.01
CA ASP A 141 -18.41 15.68 -9.95
C ASP A 141 -17.16 16.56 -10.03
N ARG A 142 -16.17 16.38 -9.16
CA ARG A 142 -14.97 17.24 -9.08
C ARG A 142 -13.72 16.56 -9.64
N VAL A 143 -13.67 15.24 -9.67
CA VAL A 143 -12.54 14.45 -10.19
C VAL A 143 -13.02 13.24 -10.98
N SER A 144 -12.25 12.81 -11.97
CA SER A 144 -12.38 11.43 -12.46
C SER A 144 -11.61 10.52 -11.51
N CYS A 145 -12.15 9.35 -11.16
CA CYS A 145 -11.41 8.41 -10.34
C CYS A 145 -11.72 6.97 -10.74
N ALA A 146 -10.70 6.12 -10.72
CA ALA A 146 -10.80 4.70 -11.05
C ALA A 146 -9.93 3.86 -10.11
N ASP A 147 -10.42 2.67 -9.75
CA ASP A 147 -9.61 1.66 -9.08
C ASP A 147 -8.82 0.87 -10.12
N LEU A 148 -7.50 0.99 -10.09
CA LEU A 148 -6.59 0.29 -11.00
C LEU A 148 -6.55 -1.23 -10.74
N MET A 149 -7.10 -1.69 -9.62
CA MET A 149 -7.21 -3.12 -9.29
C MET A 149 -8.50 -3.78 -9.77
N ALA A 150 -9.49 -2.99 -10.23
CA ALA A 150 -10.83 -3.47 -10.60
C ALA A 150 -10.97 -3.90 -12.08
N GLN A 151 -9.86 -4.11 -12.78
CA GLN A 151 -9.83 -4.51 -14.21
C GLN A 151 -10.10 -5.99 -14.42
#